data_AF-G0P5X4-F1
#
_entry.id   AF-G0P5X4-F1
#
_cell.length_a   1.000
_cell.length_b   1.000
_cell.length_c   1.000
_cell.angle_alpha   90.00
_cell.angle_beta   90.00
_cell.angle_gamma   90.00
#
_symmetry.space_group_name_H-M   'P 1'
#
loop_
_entity.id
_entity.type
_entity.pdbx_description
1 polymer ?
#
loop_
_entity_poly.entity_id
_entity_poly.type
_entity_poly.pdbx_seq_one_letter_code
_entity_poly.pdbx_strand_id
1 'polypeptide(L)'
;MQTEIGSVDFYQNVSAYPVKAPIISIDDCSGTVFCEGDYSLVVFDTDKVTMFDKYSADGFCDPFTQTWNVDKDGSGSLTTYKTLRGLCVDYSPPKTTPKPEVNCMSCPTYIEDFFNPDYSKKSDISFRIVYIHEDLSELPPENGCRRMKVECSSTDTCESIEIIAYSYSTPLTGIELETTMNSASSIIKCGDDGQYYFNNSVKNITNVECVFKRC
;
A
#
# COMPACT_ATOMS: atom_id res chain seq x y z
N MET A 1 10.07 -7.47 13.22
CA MET A 1 9.22 -6.64 14.11
C MET A 1 8.42 -5.64 13.28
N GLN A 2 7.79 -6.09 12.19
CA GLN A 2 7.01 -5.24 11.26
C GLN A 2 5.54 -5.67 11.17
N THR A 3 5.13 -6.72 11.90
CA THR A 3 3.91 -7.47 11.60
C THR A 3 2.72 -7.20 12.52
N GLU A 4 2.84 -6.32 13.52
CA GLU A 4 1.78 -6.13 14.54
C GLU A 4 1.12 -4.75 14.53
N ILE A 5 1.52 -3.85 13.63
CA ILE A 5 1.01 -2.46 13.63
C ILE A 5 -0.27 -2.32 12.78
N GLY A 6 -0.59 -3.32 11.95
CA GLY A 6 -1.66 -3.22 10.92
C GLY A 6 -3.09 -3.57 11.34
N SER A 7 -3.35 -4.02 12.59
CA SER A 7 -4.65 -4.61 12.95
C SER A 7 -5.38 -3.95 14.12
N VAL A 8 -5.00 -2.73 14.51
CA VAL A 8 -5.73 -1.95 15.53
C VAL A 8 -6.41 -0.79 14.82
N ASP A 9 -7.71 -0.55 15.10
CA ASP A 9 -8.56 0.49 14.52
C ASP A 9 -8.13 1.94 14.90
N PHE A 10 -6.83 2.21 14.92
CA PHE A 10 -6.28 3.53 15.21
C PHE A 10 -6.05 4.32 13.92
N TYR A 11 -6.72 5.47 13.91
CA TYR A 11 -6.68 6.53 12.92
C TYR A 11 -5.29 7.14 12.74
N GLN A 12 -5.01 7.47 11.48
CA GLN A 12 -3.75 7.94 10.91
C GLN A 12 -2.69 6.86 10.76
N ASN A 13 -2.56 6.44 9.51
CA ASN A 13 -1.51 5.59 8.99
C ASN A 13 -0.15 6.16 9.45
N VAL A 14 0.37 5.73 10.58
CA VAL A 14 1.66 6.21 11.12
C VAL A 14 2.78 5.90 10.12
N SER A 15 2.56 4.88 9.29
CA SER A 15 3.40 4.53 8.14
C SER A 15 3.44 5.61 7.04
N ALA A 16 2.47 6.53 7.01
CA ALA A 16 2.45 7.66 6.07
C ALA A 16 3.29 8.85 6.54
N TYR A 17 3.82 8.82 7.77
CA TYR A 17 4.63 9.89 8.33
C TYR A 17 6.07 9.41 8.57
N PRO A 18 7.07 10.30 8.55
CA PRO A 18 8.42 9.97 9.00
C PRO A 18 8.41 9.55 10.46
N VAL A 19 9.02 8.39 10.74
CA VAL A 19 9.08 7.82 12.09
C VAL A 19 10.53 7.60 12.54
N LYS A 20 10.76 7.70 13.84
CA LYS A 20 12.05 7.43 14.48
C LYS A 20 11.85 6.65 15.77
N ALA A 21 12.91 5.95 16.19
CA ALA A 21 12.94 5.34 17.51
C ALA A 21 12.92 6.43 18.59
N PRO A 22 12.16 6.25 19.68
CA PRO A 22 12.21 7.15 20.82
C PRO A 22 13.49 6.98 21.61
N ILE A 23 13.80 8.00 22.41
CA ILE A 23 14.86 7.93 23.40
C ILE A 23 14.26 7.40 24.68
N ILE A 24 14.91 6.37 25.22
CA ILE A 24 14.47 5.66 26.41
C ILE A 24 15.56 5.83 27.47
N SER A 25 15.19 6.35 28.63
CA SER A 25 16.04 6.45 29.82
C SER A 25 15.38 5.68 30.94
N ILE A 26 16.06 4.67 31.49
CA ILE A 26 15.56 3.86 32.59
C ILE A 26 16.60 3.89 33.71
N ASP A 27 16.16 4.24 34.91
CA ASP A 27 16.94 4.17 36.15
C ASP A 27 16.16 3.36 37.18
N ASP A 28 16.69 2.19 37.55
CA ASP A 28 16.02 1.14 38.30
C ASP A 28 14.62 0.79 37.76
N CYS A 29 13.59 1.34 38.41
CA CYS A 29 12.18 1.08 38.14
C CYS A 29 11.44 2.36 37.76
N SER A 30 12.18 3.41 37.40
CA SER A 30 11.67 4.65 36.82
C SER A 30 12.15 4.75 35.38
N GLY A 31 11.24 5.07 34.47
CA GLY A 31 11.53 5.14 33.05
C GLY A 31 10.88 6.35 32.41
N THR A 32 11.62 6.97 31.51
CA THR A 32 11.16 8.09 30.69
C THR A 32 11.37 7.72 29.23
N VAL A 33 10.31 7.86 28.44
CA VAL A 33 10.34 7.72 26.98
C VAL A 33 9.98 9.06 26.36
N PHE A 34 10.79 9.56 25.44
CA PHE A 34 10.53 10.85 24.79
C PHE A 34 11.07 10.89 23.37
N CYS A 35 10.65 11.92 22.64
CA CYS A 35 11.10 12.19 21.28
C CYS A 35 11.97 13.45 21.25
N GLU A 36 13.02 13.42 20.44
CA GLU A 36 13.83 14.61 20.17
C GLU A 36 13.17 15.52 19.12
N GLY A 37 13.27 16.84 19.34
CA GLY A 37 12.78 17.85 18.41
C GLY A 37 11.26 18.01 18.44
N ASP A 38 10.65 18.15 17.26
CA ASP A 38 9.20 18.38 17.09
C ASP A 38 8.39 17.09 16.86
N TYR A 39 9.00 15.92 17.07
CA TYR A 39 8.32 14.64 16.90
C TYR A 39 7.35 14.40 18.07
N SER A 40 6.16 13.91 17.74
CA SER A 40 5.16 13.47 18.71
C SER A 40 5.41 12.03 19.13
N LEU A 41 5.36 11.77 20.43
CA LEU A 41 5.49 10.44 21.01
C LEU A 41 4.16 9.69 20.96
N VAL A 42 4.21 8.47 20.43
CA VAL A 42 3.11 7.50 20.45
C VAL A 42 3.59 6.28 21.23
N VAL A 43 2.91 5.96 22.32
CA VAL A 43 3.16 4.77 23.13
C VAL A 43 2.05 3.76 22.90
N PHE A 44 2.42 2.50 22.71
CA PHE A 44 1.47 1.43 22.48
C PHE A 44 1.85 0.15 23.22
N ASP A 45 0.82 -0.61 23.54
CA ASP A 45 0.81 -1.94 24.11
C ASP A 45 0.06 -2.88 23.15
N THR A 46 -0.08 -4.16 23.51
CA THR A 46 -0.78 -5.17 22.69
C THR A 46 -2.21 -4.79 22.32
N ASP A 47 -2.88 -4.00 23.15
CA ASP A 47 -4.31 -3.68 23.06
C ASP A 47 -4.61 -2.19 23.20
N LYS A 48 -3.58 -1.34 23.34
CA LYS A 48 -3.75 0.08 23.67
C LYS A 48 -2.74 0.94 22.94
N VAL A 49 -3.19 2.11 22.50
CA VAL A 49 -2.34 3.15 21.90
C VAL A 49 -2.64 4.47 22.60
N THR A 50 -1.60 5.25 22.88
CA THR A 50 -1.68 6.52 23.58
C THR A 50 -0.73 7.52 22.93
N MET A 51 -1.27 8.68 22.57
CA MET A 51 -0.47 9.79 22.06
C MET A 51 -0.11 10.72 23.22
N PHE A 52 1.19 10.96 23.36
CA PHE A 52 1.79 11.89 24.32
C PHE A 52 2.20 13.20 23.64
N ASP A 53 2.05 13.30 22.31
CA ASP A 53 2.46 14.47 21.53
C ASP A 53 3.92 14.87 21.86
N LYS A 54 4.23 16.15 22.08
CA LYS A 54 5.59 16.60 22.42
C LYS A 54 6.03 16.26 23.85
N TYR A 55 5.18 15.60 24.64
CA TYR A 55 5.47 15.28 26.03
C TYR A 55 6.14 13.91 26.17
N SER A 56 6.92 13.76 27.23
CA SER A 56 7.47 12.47 27.64
C SER A 56 6.39 11.56 28.23
N ALA A 57 6.57 10.27 28.05
CA ALA A 57 5.88 9.25 28.82
C ALA A 57 6.76 8.86 30.00
N ASP A 58 6.40 9.36 31.18
CA ASP A 58 7.08 9.10 32.44
C ASP A 58 6.32 8.05 33.24
N GLY A 59 7.02 7.02 33.67
CA GLY A 59 6.39 5.91 34.37
C GLY A 59 7.29 5.14 35.31
N PHE A 60 6.63 4.30 36.10
CA PHE A 60 7.27 3.41 37.05
C PHE A 60 6.92 1.96 36.72
N CYS A 61 7.89 1.07 36.87
CA CYS A 61 7.64 -0.34 36.73
C CYS A 61 6.91 -0.88 37.98
N ASP A 62 6.11 -1.91 37.81
CA ASP A 62 5.65 -2.75 38.91
C ASP A 62 6.44 -4.07 38.84
N PRO A 63 7.37 -4.33 39.79
CA PRO A 63 8.22 -5.52 39.75
C PRO A 63 7.44 -6.82 39.96
N PHE A 64 6.24 -6.78 40.54
CA PHE A 64 5.41 -7.96 40.77
C PHE A 64 4.64 -8.37 39.53
N THR A 65 4.06 -7.40 38.82
CA THR A 65 3.26 -7.65 37.61
C THR A 65 4.06 -7.51 36.32
N GLN A 66 5.30 -6.99 36.40
CA GLN A 66 6.15 -6.65 35.25
C GLN A 66 5.46 -5.69 34.27
N THR A 67 4.67 -4.75 34.80
CA THR A 67 3.95 -3.74 34.03
C THR A 67 4.56 -2.35 34.22
N TRP A 68 4.21 -1.42 33.34
CA TRP A 68 4.56 -0.01 33.44
C TRP A 68 3.34 0.83 33.77
N ASN A 69 3.45 1.69 34.76
CA ASN A 69 2.42 2.64 35.15
C ASN A 69 2.86 4.03 34.74
N VAL A 70 2.16 4.62 33.77
CA VAL A 70 2.54 5.88 33.11
C VAL A 70 1.47 6.92 33.36
N ASP A 71 1.87 8.14 33.73
CA ASP A 71 0.95 9.27 33.80
C ASP A 71 0.72 9.82 32.39
N LYS A 72 -0.52 9.71 31.90
CA LYS A 72 -0.87 10.04 30.51
C LYS A 72 -1.09 11.54 30.29
N ASP A 73 -1.63 12.24 31.29
CA ASP A 73 -2.17 13.59 31.14
C ASP A 73 -1.66 14.56 32.21
N GLY A 74 -0.70 14.13 33.04
CA GLY A 74 -0.15 14.94 34.13
C GLY A 74 -1.15 15.14 35.28
N SER A 75 -2.26 14.37 35.29
CA SER A 75 -3.27 14.43 36.34
C SER A 75 -2.88 13.62 37.59
N GLY A 76 -1.81 12.84 37.51
CA GLY A 76 -1.44 11.82 38.50
C GLY A 76 -2.23 10.51 38.37
N SER A 77 -3.09 10.37 37.35
CA SER A 77 -3.79 9.12 37.05
C SER A 77 -2.90 8.19 36.22
N LEU A 78 -2.44 7.11 36.86
CA LEU A 78 -1.53 6.16 36.22
C LEU A 78 -2.30 5.18 35.34
N THR A 79 -1.83 5.04 34.09
CA THR A 79 -2.30 4.05 33.13
C THR A 79 -1.32 2.89 33.07
N THR A 80 -1.82 1.66 33.21
CA THR A 80 -0.99 0.44 33.16
C THR A 80 -0.83 -0.09 31.74
N TYR A 81 0.43 -0.30 31.34
CA TYR A 81 0.88 -0.91 30.09
C TYR A 81 1.63 -2.21 30.40
N LYS A 82 1.24 -3.33 29.77
CA LYS A 82 1.92 -4.62 29.87
C LYS A 82 3.26 -4.58 29.16
N THR A 83 3.28 -4.02 27.95
CA THR A 83 4.49 -3.75 27.20
C THR A 83 4.49 -2.30 26.76
N LEU A 84 5.53 -1.56 27.16
CA LEU A 84 5.67 -0.15 26.81
C LEU A 84 6.54 -0.05 25.56
N ARG A 85 5.90 0.05 24.39
CA ARG A 85 6.57 0.31 23.11
C ARG A 85 6.31 1.76 22.70
N GLY A 86 7.30 2.43 22.12
CA GLY A 86 7.18 3.82 21.72
C GLY A 86 7.64 4.05 20.29
N LEU A 87 7.06 5.06 19.64
CA LEU A 87 7.43 5.54 18.32
C LEU A 87 7.35 7.07 18.28
N CYS A 88 8.35 7.70 17.69
CA CYS A 88 8.35 9.14 17.42
C CYS A 88 7.84 9.40 16.02
N VAL A 89 6.84 10.26 15.89
CA VAL A 89 6.13 10.54 14.63
C VAL A 89 6.17 12.05 14.37
N ASP A 90 6.60 12.47 13.18
CA ASP A 90 6.55 13.88 12.79
C ASP A 90 5.16 14.23 12.21
N TYR A 91 4.25 14.71 13.08
CA TYR A 91 2.92 15.21 12.68
C TYR A 91 2.91 16.69 12.26
N SER A 92 4.08 17.33 12.14
CA SER A 92 4.15 18.68 11.55
C SER A 92 3.41 18.65 10.21
N PRO A 93 2.66 19.73 9.83
CA PRO A 93 2.03 19.78 8.51
C PRO A 93 3.10 19.40 7.51
N PRO A 94 2.83 18.41 6.63
CA PRO A 94 3.86 17.67 5.94
C PRO A 94 4.87 18.67 5.45
N LYS A 95 6.11 18.61 5.97
CA LYS A 95 7.22 19.28 5.29
C LYS A 95 7.02 18.83 3.87
N THR A 96 6.67 19.76 3.01
CA THR A 96 6.46 19.51 1.60
C THR A 96 7.83 19.07 1.11
N THR A 97 8.13 17.79 1.25
CA THR A 97 8.76 17.08 0.15
C THR A 97 7.96 17.55 -1.04
N PRO A 98 8.58 18.17 -2.05
CA PRO A 98 7.86 18.43 -3.28
C PRO A 98 7.19 17.10 -3.60
N LYS A 99 5.85 17.10 -3.71
CA LYS A 99 5.09 15.96 -4.24
C LYS A 99 5.97 15.46 -5.39
N PRO A 100 6.46 14.20 -5.39
CA PRO A 100 7.32 13.72 -6.45
C PRO A 100 6.66 14.18 -7.74
N GLU A 101 7.39 15.04 -8.47
CA GLU A 101 6.79 15.80 -9.56
C GLU A 101 6.23 14.75 -10.50
N VAL A 102 4.89 14.65 -10.52
CA VAL A 102 4.25 13.53 -11.20
C VAL A 102 4.66 13.67 -12.64
N ASN A 103 5.18 12.57 -13.17
CA ASN A 103 5.77 12.53 -14.50
C ASN A 103 5.52 11.16 -15.11
N CYS A 104 5.89 11.01 -16.38
CA CYS A 104 5.69 9.78 -17.11
C CYS A 104 6.55 8.57 -16.69
N MET A 105 7.18 8.62 -15.51
CA MET A 105 7.83 7.49 -14.84
C MET A 105 7.15 7.14 -13.51
N SER A 106 6.09 7.87 -13.12
CA SER A 106 5.45 7.76 -11.80
C SER A 106 4.33 6.71 -11.72
N CYS A 107 3.99 6.06 -12.83
CA CYS A 107 2.90 5.08 -12.85
C CYS A 107 3.26 3.78 -12.10
N PRO A 108 2.28 3.09 -11.50
CA PRO A 108 2.47 1.80 -10.82
C PRO A 108 3.08 0.73 -11.74
N THR A 109 3.88 -0.16 -11.19
CA THR A 109 4.50 -1.29 -11.91
C THR A 109 4.12 -2.65 -11.36
N TYR A 110 3.39 -2.68 -10.25
CA TYR A 110 3.01 -3.92 -9.59
C TYR A 110 1.75 -4.48 -10.23
N ILE A 111 1.78 -5.79 -10.51
CA ILE A 111 0.68 -6.49 -11.15
C ILE A 111 -0.61 -6.42 -10.32
N GLU A 112 -0.51 -6.44 -8.99
CA GLU A 112 -1.63 -6.37 -8.05
C GLU A 112 -2.38 -5.03 -8.08
N ASP A 113 -1.69 -3.95 -8.43
CA ASP A 113 -2.31 -2.64 -8.59
C ASP A 113 -3.12 -2.55 -9.90
N PHE A 114 -2.76 -3.40 -10.88
CA PHE A 114 -3.22 -3.30 -12.24
C PHE A 114 -4.30 -4.34 -12.60
N PHE A 115 -4.22 -5.55 -12.05
CA PHE A 115 -5.25 -6.59 -12.20
C PHE A 115 -6.08 -6.66 -10.92
N ASN A 116 -7.36 -6.31 -11.01
CA ASN A 116 -8.25 -6.41 -9.86
C ASN A 116 -8.78 -7.85 -9.74
N PRO A 117 -8.55 -8.55 -8.60
CA PRO A 117 -9.07 -9.90 -8.39
C PRO A 117 -10.60 -9.98 -8.50
N ASP A 118 -11.34 -8.91 -8.19
CA ASP A 118 -12.82 -8.88 -8.29
C ASP A 118 -13.34 -8.99 -9.73
N TYR A 119 -12.53 -8.61 -10.72
CA TYR A 119 -12.93 -8.61 -12.13
C TYR A 119 -12.44 -9.84 -12.89
N SER A 120 -11.55 -10.65 -12.32
CA SER A 120 -11.09 -11.92 -12.93
C SER A 120 -12.21 -12.99 -12.99
N LYS A 121 -13.14 -12.87 -13.94
CA LYS A 121 -14.22 -13.84 -14.11
C LYS A 121 -13.74 -15.06 -14.89
N LYS A 122 -13.57 -16.19 -14.18
CA LYS A 122 -13.47 -17.52 -14.78
C LYS A 122 -14.83 -17.93 -15.35
N SER A 123 -15.04 -17.82 -16.65
CA SER A 123 -16.16 -18.48 -17.30
C SER A 123 -15.65 -19.56 -18.24
N ASP A 124 -15.89 -20.82 -17.89
CA ASP A 124 -16.63 -21.67 -18.81
C ASP A 124 -17.40 -22.80 -18.10
N ILE A 125 -18.59 -23.10 -18.61
CA ILE A 125 -19.62 -23.98 -18.02
C ILE A 125 -19.36 -25.45 -18.43
N SER A 126 -18.10 -25.88 -18.39
CA SER A 126 -17.73 -27.29 -18.54
C SER A 126 -16.70 -27.64 -17.47
N PHE A 127 -16.73 -28.87 -16.95
CA PHE A 127 -15.83 -29.37 -15.90
C PHE A 127 -14.36 -29.52 -16.37
N ARG A 128 -13.87 -28.62 -17.25
CA ARG A 128 -12.50 -28.54 -17.75
C ARG A 128 -11.79 -27.41 -17.00
N ILE A 129 -10.63 -27.70 -16.41
CA ILE A 129 -9.84 -26.69 -15.70
C ILE A 129 -9.01 -25.94 -16.74
N VAL A 130 -9.34 -24.68 -16.98
CA VAL A 130 -8.54 -23.74 -17.78
C VAL A 130 -7.66 -22.93 -16.84
N TYR A 131 -6.35 -22.92 -17.08
CA TYR A 131 -5.42 -22.04 -16.38
C TYR A 131 -5.23 -20.76 -17.18
N ILE A 132 -5.39 -19.63 -16.50
CA ILE A 132 -5.19 -18.29 -17.03
C ILE A 132 -3.94 -17.72 -16.38
N HIS A 133 -3.11 -17.06 -17.17
CA HIS A 133 -1.96 -16.31 -16.72
C HIS A 133 -2.06 -14.85 -17.15
N GLU A 134 -1.88 -13.97 -16.19
CA GLU A 134 -1.84 -12.53 -16.36
C GLU A 134 -0.42 -12.08 -16.01
N ASP A 135 0.16 -11.23 -16.85
CA ASP A 135 1.50 -10.68 -16.62
C ASP A 135 1.55 -9.19 -16.95
N LEU A 136 2.38 -8.48 -16.19
CA LEU A 136 2.66 -7.07 -16.35
C LEU A 136 4.17 -6.86 -16.32
N SER A 137 4.77 -6.59 -17.48
CA SER A 137 6.23 -6.45 -17.62
C SER A 137 6.63 -5.07 -18.10
N GLU A 138 7.69 -4.50 -17.52
CA GLU A 138 8.21 -3.18 -17.91
C GLU A 138 9.02 -3.29 -19.22
N LEU A 139 8.72 -2.43 -20.18
CA LEU A 139 9.46 -2.30 -21.43
C LEU A 139 10.44 -1.12 -21.38
N PRO A 140 11.45 -1.09 -22.26
CA PRO A 140 12.31 0.08 -22.39
C PRO A 140 11.48 1.37 -22.57
N PRO A 141 11.83 2.46 -21.84
CA PRO A 141 11.11 3.72 -21.93
C PRO A 141 11.14 4.28 -23.35
N GLU A 142 10.05 4.92 -23.77
CA GLU A 142 9.95 5.57 -25.07
C GLU A 142 9.77 7.07 -24.87
N ASN A 143 10.72 7.85 -25.40
CA ASN A 143 10.85 9.28 -25.14
C ASN A 143 10.99 9.61 -23.64
N GLY A 144 11.68 8.73 -22.90
CA GLY A 144 11.88 8.89 -21.45
C GLY A 144 10.68 8.48 -20.59
N CYS A 145 9.57 8.05 -21.20
CA CYS A 145 8.36 7.66 -20.48
C CYS A 145 8.21 6.15 -20.37
N ARG A 146 7.77 5.69 -19.19
CA ARG A 146 7.55 4.29 -18.85
C ARG A 146 6.51 3.68 -19.76
N ARG A 147 6.73 2.41 -20.11
CA ARG A 147 5.77 1.57 -20.83
C ARG A 147 5.69 0.21 -20.16
N MET A 148 4.47 -0.32 -20.08
CA MET A 148 4.23 -1.67 -19.59
C MET A 148 3.61 -2.50 -20.70
N LYS A 149 4.04 -3.76 -20.80
CA LYS A 149 3.38 -4.78 -21.59
C LYS A 149 2.42 -5.53 -20.68
N VAL A 150 1.17 -5.60 -21.11
CA VAL A 150 0.11 -6.40 -20.48
C VAL A 150 -0.02 -7.68 -21.30
N GLU A 151 0.07 -8.84 -20.65
CA GLU A 151 -0.11 -10.14 -21.30
C GLU A 151 -1.18 -10.97 -20.59
N CYS A 152 -2.11 -11.48 -21.37
CA CYS A 152 -3.15 -12.41 -20.96
C CYS A 152 -2.93 -13.71 -21.72
N SER A 153 -2.86 -14.86 -21.05
CA SER A 153 -2.74 -16.15 -21.73
C SER A 153 -3.55 -17.25 -21.06
N SER A 154 -3.91 -18.26 -21.85
CA SER A 154 -4.67 -19.42 -21.45
C SER A 154 -3.93 -20.69 -21.83
N THR A 155 -4.04 -21.74 -21.01
CA THR A 155 -3.57 -23.08 -21.37
C THR A 155 -4.45 -23.77 -22.43
N ASP A 156 -5.64 -23.22 -22.72
CA ASP A 156 -6.57 -23.75 -23.72
C ASP A 156 -6.67 -22.82 -24.94
N THR A 157 -7.27 -23.34 -26.00
CA THR A 157 -7.63 -22.54 -27.16
C THR A 157 -8.99 -21.88 -26.94
N CYS A 158 -9.01 -20.55 -26.94
CA CYS A 158 -10.18 -19.72 -26.79
C CYS A 158 -10.65 -19.18 -28.16
N GLU A 159 -11.94 -18.85 -28.28
CA GLU A 159 -12.47 -18.16 -29.45
C GLU A 159 -11.94 -16.72 -29.54
N SER A 160 -11.89 -16.03 -28.40
CA SER A 160 -11.24 -14.73 -28.29
C SER A 160 -10.72 -14.47 -26.88
N ILE A 161 -9.71 -13.61 -26.81
CA ILE A 161 -9.12 -13.09 -25.57
C ILE A 161 -9.05 -11.58 -25.74
N GLU A 162 -9.67 -10.83 -24.84
CA GLU A 162 -9.79 -9.38 -24.86
C GLU A 162 -9.12 -8.78 -23.63
N ILE A 163 -8.48 -7.61 -23.78
CA ILE A 163 -7.87 -6.88 -22.66
C ILE A 163 -8.68 -5.61 -22.43
N ILE A 164 -9.54 -5.59 -21.41
CA ILE A 164 -10.41 -4.45 -21.13
C ILE A 164 -9.71 -3.50 -20.17
N ALA A 165 -9.51 -2.25 -20.57
CA ALA A 165 -8.99 -1.21 -19.70
C ALA A 165 -10.11 -0.55 -18.88
N TYR A 166 -9.81 -0.23 -17.63
CA TYR A 166 -10.70 0.45 -16.71
C TYR A 166 -10.10 1.77 -16.21
N SER A 167 -10.98 2.75 -16.01
CA SER A 167 -10.71 3.93 -15.20
C SER A 167 -11.47 3.76 -13.88
N TYR A 168 -10.75 3.39 -12.84
CA TYR A 168 -11.30 2.93 -11.56
C TYR A 168 -12.23 1.73 -11.78
N SER A 169 -13.54 1.93 -11.64
CA SER A 169 -14.56 0.87 -11.83
C SER A 169 -15.31 0.97 -13.15
N THR A 170 -14.96 1.94 -14.00
CA THR A 170 -15.66 2.18 -15.28
C THR A 170 -14.89 1.54 -16.42
N PRO A 171 -15.48 0.59 -17.17
CA PRO A 171 -14.84 0.01 -18.35
C PRO A 171 -14.71 1.08 -19.43
N LEU A 172 -13.52 1.18 -20.03
CA LEU A 172 -13.23 2.10 -21.12
C LEU A 172 -13.44 1.42 -22.46
N THR A 173 -12.55 0.48 -22.81
CA THR A 173 -12.58 -0.26 -24.09
C THR A 173 -11.53 -1.39 -24.08
N GLY A 174 -11.54 -2.22 -25.13
CA GLY A 174 -10.49 -3.20 -25.42
C GLY A 174 -9.21 -2.51 -25.92
N ILE A 175 -8.06 -2.93 -25.41
CA ILE A 175 -6.74 -2.34 -25.71
C ILE A 175 -5.76 -3.33 -26.34
N GLU A 176 -6.21 -4.50 -26.77
CA GLU A 176 -5.36 -5.51 -27.41
C GLU A 176 -4.67 -5.01 -28.69
N LEU A 177 -3.38 -5.29 -28.82
CA LEU A 177 -2.58 -5.04 -30.03
C LEU A 177 -2.32 -6.32 -30.81
N GLU A 178 -1.96 -7.38 -30.08
CA GLU A 178 -1.67 -8.69 -30.64
C GLU A 178 -2.58 -9.72 -29.97
N THR A 179 -3.27 -10.52 -30.78
CA THR A 179 -4.15 -11.58 -30.29
C THR A 179 -3.90 -12.88 -31.03
N THR A 180 -4.02 -13.97 -30.29
CA THR A 180 -3.96 -15.34 -30.76
C THR A 180 -5.07 -16.14 -30.08
N MET A 181 -5.23 -17.41 -30.45
CA MET A 181 -6.22 -18.28 -29.80
C MET A 181 -5.91 -18.56 -28.31
N ASN A 182 -4.69 -18.30 -27.83
CA ASN A 182 -4.28 -18.63 -26.46
C ASN A 182 -3.61 -17.47 -25.71
N SER A 183 -3.41 -16.32 -26.35
CA SER A 183 -2.87 -15.12 -25.71
C SER A 183 -3.34 -13.82 -26.36
N ALA A 184 -3.41 -12.77 -25.56
CA ALA A 184 -3.55 -11.39 -26.01
C ALA A 184 -2.48 -10.53 -25.32
N SER A 185 -1.97 -9.52 -26.02
CA SER A 185 -1.05 -8.55 -25.44
C SER A 185 -1.38 -7.11 -25.81
N SER A 186 -1.01 -6.19 -24.92
CA SER A 186 -1.13 -4.75 -25.12
C SER A 186 0.08 -4.02 -24.55
N ILE A 187 0.30 -2.79 -24.99
CA ILE A 187 1.33 -1.90 -24.47
C ILE A 187 0.68 -0.60 -24.04
N ILE A 188 0.81 -0.27 -22.77
CA ILE A 188 0.34 0.98 -22.18
C ILE A 188 1.53 1.90 -21.87
N LYS A 189 1.32 3.20 -21.98
CA LYS A 189 2.34 4.22 -21.76
C LYS A 189 1.95 5.12 -20.60
N CYS A 190 2.88 5.36 -19.68
CA CYS A 190 2.69 6.30 -18.59
C CYS A 190 2.75 7.74 -19.13
N GLY A 191 1.81 8.59 -18.69
CA GLY A 191 1.75 10.02 -19.00
C GLY A 191 2.34 10.88 -17.89
N ASP A 192 2.58 12.16 -18.18
CA ASP A 192 3.14 13.11 -17.21
C ASP A 192 2.24 13.37 -15.99
N ASP A 193 0.97 12.99 -16.07
CA ASP A 193 0.03 12.99 -14.97
C ASP A 193 0.09 11.72 -14.10
N GLY A 194 1.03 10.80 -14.39
CA GLY A 194 1.24 9.58 -13.62
C GLY A 194 0.16 8.52 -13.84
N GLN A 195 -0.57 8.61 -14.97
CA GLN A 195 -1.59 7.65 -15.36
C GLN A 195 -1.20 6.91 -16.64
N TYR A 196 -1.75 5.70 -16.83
CA TYR A 196 -1.51 4.94 -18.06
C TYR A 196 -2.49 5.33 -19.18
N TYR A 197 -1.97 5.25 -20.40
CA TYR A 197 -2.65 5.58 -21.64
C TYR A 197 -2.45 4.47 -22.66
N PHE A 198 -3.44 4.29 -23.53
CA PHE A 198 -3.33 3.45 -24.72
C PHE A 198 -3.62 4.26 -25.98
N ASN A 199 -2.66 4.29 -26.91
CA ASN A 199 -2.70 5.02 -28.18
C ASN A 199 -3.18 6.49 -28.10
N ASN A 200 -3.00 7.16 -26.96
CA ASN A 200 -3.52 8.50 -26.62
C ASN A 200 -5.06 8.66 -26.66
N SER A 201 -5.79 7.65 -27.13
CA SER A 201 -7.25 7.61 -27.24
C SER A 201 -7.91 7.16 -25.94
N VAL A 202 -7.31 6.17 -25.27
CA VAL A 202 -7.75 5.68 -23.96
C VAL A 202 -6.87 6.31 -22.90
N LYS A 203 -7.48 7.00 -21.96
CA LYS A 203 -6.83 7.83 -20.95
C LYS A 203 -7.20 7.35 -19.55
N ASN A 204 -6.36 7.65 -18.57
CA ASN A 204 -6.61 7.37 -17.16
C ASN A 204 -6.85 5.89 -16.88
N ILE A 205 -6.06 5.01 -17.50
CA ILE A 205 -6.13 3.58 -17.25
C ILE A 205 -5.54 3.34 -15.86
N THR A 206 -6.36 2.82 -14.95
CA THR A 206 -5.93 2.44 -13.59
C THR A 206 -5.77 0.93 -13.48
N ASN A 207 -6.60 0.16 -14.19
CA ASN A 207 -6.66 -1.29 -14.10
C ASN A 207 -6.98 -1.91 -15.46
N VAL A 208 -6.73 -3.21 -15.60
CA VAL A 208 -7.08 -4.02 -16.77
C VAL A 208 -7.69 -5.35 -16.34
N GLU A 209 -8.49 -5.94 -17.23
CA GLU A 209 -9.10 -7.26 -17.08
C GLU A 209 -8.84 -8.09 -18.34
N CYS A 210 -8.39 -9.32 -18.17
CA CYS A 210 -8.33 -10.31 -19.24
C CYS A 210 -9.67 -11.04 -19.36
N VAL A 211 -10.38 -10.85 -20.46
CA VAL A 211 -11.66 -11.52 -20.73
C VAL A 211 -11.46 -12.64 -21.74
N PHE A 212 -11.74 -13.87 -21.31
CA PHE A 212 -11.59 -15.08 -22.11
C PHE A 212 -12.97 -15.59 -22.56
N LYS A 213 -13.15 -15.83 -23.86
CA LYS A 213 -14.41 -16.34 -24.43
C LYS A 213 -14.22 -17.74 -25.00
N ARG A 214 -15.05 -18.68 -24.52
CA ARG A 214 -15.15 -20.06 -25.02
C ARG A 214 -13.80 -20.79 -24.99
N CYS A 215 -13.31 -21.04 -23.78
CA CYS A 215 -12.14 -21.87 -23.48
C CYS A 215 -12.64 -23.15 -22.76
#